data_AF-A0A349QW13-F1
#
_entry.id   AF-A0A349QW13-F1
#
_cell.length_a   1.000
_cell.length_b   1.000
_cell.length_c   1.000
_cell.angle_alpha   90.00
_cell.angle_beta   90.00
_cell.angle_gamma   90.00
#
_symmetry.space_group_name_H-M   'P 1'
#
loop_
_entity.id
_entity.type
_entity.pdbx_description
1 polymer ?
#
loop_
_entity_poly.entity_id
_entity_poly.type
_entity_poly.pdbx_seq_one_letter_code
_entity_poly.pdbx_strand_id
1 'polypeptide(L)' 'KKNFGSSLRAYINTYRIELIENRLKSKDYTLKQIAAELGFTDESHLSHFYKRARGFSPLHYRTQRTK' A
#
# COMPACT_ATOMS: atom_id res chain seq x y z
N LYS A 1 -17.52 4.58 -23.69
CA LYS A 1 -17.49 4.91 -22.23
C LYS A 1 -16.09 5.38 -21.87
N LYS A 2 -15.86 6.70 -21.82
CA LYS A 2 -14.55 7.32 -21.53
C LYS A 2 -14.44 7.54 -20.01
N ASN A 3 -13.98 6.54 -19.27
CA ASN A 3 -13.82 6.60 -17.82
C ASN A 3 -12.51 7.30 -17.41
N PHE A 4 -12.23 8.51 -17.91
CA PHE A 4 -10.98 9.22 -17.61
C PHE A 4 -10.92 9.76 -16.17
N GLY A 5 -12.05 9.94 -15.49
CA GLY A 5 -12.11 10.35 -14.08
C GLY A 5 -11.72 9.24 -13.08
N SER A 6 -11.91 7.98 -13.47
CA SER A 6 -11.49 6.83 -12.67
C SER A 6 -9.98 6.63 -12.73
N SER A 7 -9.36 6.95 -13.87
CA SER A 7 -7.94 6.66 -14.12
C SER A 7 -6.98 7.48 -13.28
N LEU A 8 -7.24 8.78 -13.02
CA LEU A 8 -6.32 9.59 -12.20
C LEU A 8 -6.32 9.14 -10.73
N ARG A 9 -7.52 8.92 -10.15
CA ARG A 9 -7.63 8.40 -8.78
C ARG A 9 -7.07 6.98 -8.67
N ALA A 10 -7.32 6.14 -9.68
CA ALA A 10 -6.72 4.82 -9.76
C ALA A 10 -5.19 4.90 -9.87
N TYR A 11 -4.65 5.80 -10.69
CA TYR A 11 -3.22 6.02 -10.84
C TYR A 11 -2.57 6.48 -9.53
N ILE A 12 -3.17 7.46 -8.83
CA ILE A 12 -2.70 7.89 -7.50
C ILE A 12 -2.73 6.72 -6.51
N ASN A 13 -3.79 5.91 -6.52
CA ASN A 13 -3.87 4.74 -5.65
C ASN A 13 -2.80 3.70 -6.00
N THR A 14 -2.58 3.41 -7.27
CA THR A 14 -1.52 2.50 -7.75
C THR A 14 -0.15 3.02 -7.33
N TYR A 15 0.11 4.31 -7.51
CA TYR A 15 1.35 4.95 -7.10
C TYR A 15 1.58 4.87 -5.59
N ARG A 16 0.53 5.13 -4.78
CA ARG A 16 0.59 4.95 -3.32
C ARG A 16 0.94 3.51 -2.93
N ILE A 17 0.37 2.52 -3.61
CA ILE A 17 0.68 1.10 -3.36
C ILE A 17 2.12 0.80 -3.71
N GLU A 18 2.62 1.32 -4.83
CA GLU A 18 4.00 1.12 -5.24
C GLU A 18 4.99 1.70 -4.21
N LEU A 19 4.67 2.87 -3.64
CA LEU A 19 5.42 3.46 -2.53
C LEU A 19 5.41 2.58 -1.28
N ILE A 20 4.23 2.06 -0.90
CA ILE A 20 4.08 1.12 0.22
C ILE A 20 4.93 -0.12 -0.03
N GLU A 21 4.88 -0.69 -1.23
CA GLU A 21 5.67 -1.87 -1.60
C GLU A 21 7.17 -1.60 -1.52
N ASN A 22 7.63 -0.44 -2.01
CA ASN A 22 9.03 -0.06 -1.88
C ASN A 22 9.48 0.07 -0.43
N ARG A 23 8.65 0.63 0.44
CA ARG A 23 8.93 0.70 1.88
C ARG A 23 8.87 -0.68 2.54
N LEU A 24 7.94 -1.55 2.15
CA LEU A 24 7.84 -2.92 2.64
C LEU A 24 9.02 -3.81 2.21
N LYS A 25 9.68 -3.49 1.10
CA LYS A 25 10.93 -4.14 0.67
C LYS A 25 12.08 -3.83 1.62
N SER A 26 12.13 -2.61 2.16
CA SER A 26 13.08 -2.23 3.20
C SER A 26 12.61 -2.78 4.55
N LYS A 27 13.41 -3.65 5.17
CA LYS A 27 13.10 -4.23 6.50
C LYS A 27 13.06 -3.19 7.62
N ASP A 28 13.63 -2.03 7.38
CA ASP A 28 13.83 -0.93 8.33
C ASP A 28 12.53 -0.24 8.75
N TYR A 29 11.49 -0.31 7.91
CA TYR A 29 10.21 0.32 8.20
C TYR A 29 9.17 -0.67 8.70
N THR A 30 8.46 -0.26 9.75
CA THR A 30 7.27 -0.97 10.26
C THR A 30 6.00 -0.47 9.56
N LEU A 31 4.96 -1.29 9.50
CA LEU A 31 3.67 -0.89 8.91
C LEU A 31 3.12 0.40 9.51
N LYS A 32 3.30 0.60 10.83
CA LYS A 32 2.91 1.80 11.54
C LYS A 32 3.68 3.05 11.06
N GLN A 33 4.99 2.92 10.85
CA GLN A 33 5.79 4.03 10.32
C GLN A 33 5.40 4.36 8.87
N ILE A 34 5.20 3.35 8.03
CA ILE A 34 4.76 3.52 6.64
C ILE A 34 3.37 4.17 6.60
N ALA A 35 2.48 3.77 7.51
CA ALA A 35 1.15 4.37 7.66
C ALA A 35 1.27 5.87 8.01
N ALA A 36 2.08 6.22 9.01
CA ALA A 36 2.31 7.60 9.39
C ALA A 36 2.95 8.44 8.26
N GLU A 37 3.95 7.90 7.55
CA GLU A 37 4.66 8.59 6.46
C GLU A 37 3.72 8.92 5.28
N LEU A 38 2.76 8.04 4.99
CA LEU A 38 1.83 8.16 3.88
C LEU A 38 0.51 8.86 4.25
N GLY A 39 0.35 9.27 5.50
CA GLY A 39 -0.86 9.94 5.99
C GLY A 39 -2.05 9.00 6.23
N PHE A 40 -1.80 7.72 6.50
CA PHE A 40 -2.82 6.81 7.04
C PHE A 40 -2.95 6.98 8.54
N THR A 41 -4.16 6.78 9.04
CA THR A 41 -4.49 6.85 10.48
C THR A 41 -3.71 5.81 11.27
N ASP A 42 -3.74 4.56 10.80
CA ASP A 42 -3.16 3.41 11.48
C ASP A 42 -2.73 2.33 10.47
N GLU A 43 -1.97 1.34 10.95
CA GLU A 43 -1.58 0.16 10.16
C GLU A 43 -2.78 -0.62 9.60
N SER A 44 -3.92 -0.62 10.31
CA SER A 44 -5.17 -1.24 9.86
C SER A 44 -5.73 -0.49 8.64
N HIS A 45 -5.74 0.84 8.66
CA HIS A 45 -6.21 1.65 7.53
C HIS A 45 -5.35 1.39 6.29
N LEU A 46 -4.03 1.39 6.46
CA LEU A 46 -3.10 1.02 5.38
C LEU A 46 -3.34 -0.42 4.90
N SER A 47 -3.54 -1.37 5.82
CA SER A 47 -3.78 -2.78 5.48
C SER A 47 -5.08 -2.99 4.72
N HIS A 48 -6.16 -2.31 5.11
CA HIS A 48 -7.43 -2.35 4.38
C HIS A 48 -7.31 -1.72 2.99
N PHE A 49 -6.63 -0.58 2.88
CA PHE A 49 -6.37 0.08 1.60
C PHE A 49 -5.55 -0.83 0.67
N TYR A 50 -4.44 -1.37 1.18
CA TYR A 50 -3.53 -2.24 0.44
C TYR A 50 -4.23 -3.54 0.00
N LYS A 51 -4.96 -4.18 0.92
CA LYS A 51 -5.74 -5.40 0.63
C LYS A 51 -6.82 -5.15 -0.41
N ARG A 52 -7.51 -4.00 -0.38
CA ARG A 52 -8.49 -3.65 -1.42
C ARG A 52 -7.89 -3.55 -2.80
N ALA A 53 -6.62 -3.16 -2.90
CA ALA A 53 -6.00 -2.91 -4.18
C ALA A 53 -5.12 -4.04 -4.72
N ARG A 54 -4.44 -4.80 -3.85
CA ARG A 54 -3.62 -5.97 -4.21
C ARG A 54 -4.30 -7.32 -3.95
N GLY A 55 -5.36 -7.36 -3.13
CA GLY A 55 -6.08 -8.58 -2.75
C GLY A 55 -5.55 -9.29 -1.50
N PHE A 56 -4.35 -8.96 -1.03
CA PHE A 56 -3.70 -9.56 0.15
C PHE A 56 -3.16 -8.49 1.10
N SER A 57 -2.87 -8.85 2.36
CA SER A 57 -2.37 -7.90 3.35
C SER A 57 -0.90 -7.52 3.08
N PRO A 58 -0.48 -6.30 3.46
CA PRO A 58 0.91 -5.87 3.29
C PRO A 58 1.88 -6.71 4.15
N LEU A 59 1.39 -7.26 5.27
CA LEU A 59 2.13 -8.24 6.07
C LEU A 59 2.42 -9.52 5.29
N HIS A 60 1.43 -10.01 4.53
CA HIS A 60 1.59 -11.20 3.68
C HIS A 60 2.64 -10.97 2.59
N TYR A 61 2.66 -9.77 2.00
CA TYR A 61 3.69 -9.36 1.04
C TYR A 61 5.10 -9.39 1.66
N ARG A 62 5.24 -8.85 2.88
CA ARG A 62 6.51 -8.84 3.62
C ARG A 62 6.99 -10.26 3.92
N THR A 63 6.12 -11.16 4.37
CA THR A 63 6.47 -12.55 4.68
C THR A 63 6.92 -13.33 3.44
N GLN A 64 6.28 -13.13 2.28
CA GLN A 64 6.67 -13.83 1.04
C GLN A 64 8.06 -13.43 0.54
N ARG A 65 8.52 -12.20 0.80
CA ARG A 65 9.83 -11.68 0.36
C ARG A 65 10.99 -12.03 1.28
N THR A 66 10.71 -12.45 2.51
CA THR A 66 11.74 -12.79 3.51
C THR A 66 12.16 -14.27 3.51
N LYS A 67 11.71 -15.05 2.52
CA LYS A 67 12.21 -16.40 2.22
C LYS A 67 13.24 -16.31 1.09
#